data_AF-A0AAV0VVF2-F1
#
_entry.id   AF-A0AAV0VVF2-F1
#
_cell.length_a   1.000
_cell.length_b   1.000
_cell.length_c   1.000
_cell.angle_alpha   90.00
_cell.angle_beta   90.00
_cell.angle_gamma   90.00
#
_symmetry.space_group_name_H-M   'P 1'
#
loop_
_entity.id
_entity.type
_entity.pdbx_description
1 polymer ?
#
loop_
_entity_poly.entity_id
_entity_poly.type
_entity_poly.pdbx_seq_one_letter_code
_entity_poly.pdbx_strand_id
1 'polypeptide(L)'
;MLIPEFESWKLNEKQATFLKFVADRAMARLNDSKSKQFYYCHRSYSYRKKGSDIREIKSIGMSKIGGVCSSMLEVTILKYDRTEKVQVNYWKTHCGHQQEIGLDQESKIKIAGIIIDLKI
;
A
#
# COMPACT_ATOMS: atom_id res chain seq x y z
N MET A 1 -9.18 -12.69 -11.39
CA MET A 1 -7.74 -12.75 -11.76
C MET A 1 -7.06 -13.80 -10.89
N LEU A 2 -5.94 -14.37 -11.31
CA LEU A 2 -5.11 -15.24 -10.46
C LEU A 2 -4.23 -14.42 -9.51
N ILE A 3 -3.61 -15.04 -8.51
CA ILE A 3 -2.73 -14.35 -7.56
C ILE A 3 -1.54 -13.65 -8.26
N PRO A 4 -0.81 -14.27 -9.19
CA PRO A 4 0.30 -13.59 -9.87
C PRO A 4 -0.18 -12.38 -10.69
N GLU A 5 -1.32 -12.51 -11.37
CA GLU A 5 -1.93 -11.41 -12.14
C GLU A 5 -2.31 -10.24 -11.22
N PHE A 6 -2.82 -10.53 -10.03
CA PHE A 6 -3.14 -9.51 -9.03
C PHE A 6 -1.89 -8.76 -8.55
N GLU A 7 -0.79 -9.45 -8.26
CA GLU A 7 0.45 -8.82 -7.81
C GLU A 7 1.06 -7.95 -8.92
N SER A 8 1.05 -8.41 -10.17
CA SER A 8 1.48 -7.62 -11.33
C SER A 8 0.59 -6.38 -11.53
N TRP A 9 -0.73 -6.54 -11.48
CA TRP A 9 -1.67 -5.43 -11.59
C TRP A 9 -1.45 -4.38 -10.48
N LYS A 10 -1.30 -4.83 -9.24
CA LYS A 10 -1.07 -3.95 -8.08
C LYS A 10 0.25 -3.21 -8.18
N LEU A 11 1.31 -3.86 -8.69
CA LEU A 11 2.60 -3.22 -8.94
C LEU A 11 2.49 -2.15 -10.03
N ASN A 12 1.82 -2.45 -11.14
CA ASN A 12 1.61 -1.50 -12.23
C ASN A 12 0.77 -0.30 -11.79
N GLU A 13 -0.31 -0.51 -11.03
CA GLU A 13 -1.12 0.59 -10.50
C GLU A 13 -0.28 1.48 -9.58
N LYS A 14 0.56 0.89 -8.71
CA LYS A 14 1.50 1.62 -7.85
C LYS A 14 2.48 2.46 -8.66
N GLN A 15 2.99 1.96 -9.78
CA GLN A 15 3.93 2.71 -10.63
C GLN A 15 3.22 3.83 -11.40
N ALA A 16 2.05 3.55 -11.98
CA ALA A 16 1.30 4.50 -12.80
C ALA A 16 0.74 5.67 -11.97
N THR A 17 0.36 5.42 -10.72
CA THR A 17 -0.33 6.41 -9.89
C THR A 17 0.46 6.86 -8.67
N PHE A 18 1.64 6.29 -8.43
CA PHE A 18 2.41 6.48 -7.19
C PHE A 18 1.62 6.14 -5.90
N LEU A 19 0.47 5.49 -6.04
CA LEU A 19 -0.39 5.14 -4.92
C LEU A 19 0.23 3.99 -4.13
N LYS A 20 0.30 4.18 -2.82
CA LYS A 20 0.72 3.13 -1.88
C LYS A 20 -0.49 2.73 -1.06
N PHE A 21 -0.86 1.46 -1.18
CA PHE A 21 -1.88 0.82 -0.37
C PHE A 21 -1.20 -0.07 0.69
N VAL A 22 -1.63 0.05 1.94
CA VAL A 22 -1.09 -0.70 3.08
C VAL A 22 -2.20 -1.55 3.67
N ALA A 23 -1.89 -2.79 4.03
CA ALA A 23 -2.83 -3.66 4.71
C ALA A 23 -3.14 -3.08 6.10
N ASP A 24 -4.43 -2.88 6.40
CA ASP A 24 -4.87 -2.36 7.70
C ASP A 24 -4.70 -3.42 8.81
N ARG A 25 -5.01 -4.66 8.48
CA ARG A 25 -4.96 -5.83 9.36
C ARG A 25 -4.52 -7.07 8.58
N ALA A 26 -4.24 -8.15 9.29
CA ALA A 26 -4.01 -9.45 8.66
C ALA A 26 -5.26 -9.92 7.88
N MET A 27 -5.03 -10.82 6.93
CA MET A 27 -6.08 -11.37 6.09
C MET A 27 -7.09 -12.14 6.94
N ALA A 28 -8.36 -11.79 6.79
CA ALA A 28 -9.45 -12.44 7.50
C ALA A 28 -9.95 -13.65 6.70
N ARG A 29 -9.99 -14.84 7.33
CA ARG A 29 -10.71 -15.99 6.77
C ARG A 29 -12.20 -15.80 7.04
N LEU A 30 -13.02 -15.77 5.98
CA LEU A 30 -14.48 -15.69 6.10
C LEU A 30 -15.10 -17.09 6.19
N ASN A 31 -14.56 -18.03 5.42
CA ASN A 31 -14.84 -19.47 5.49
C ASN A 31 -13.67 -20.24 4.84
N ASP A 32 -13.76 -21.57 4.77
CA ASP A 32 -12.70 -22.43 4.22
C ASP A 32 -12.32 -22.10 2.77
N SER A 33 -13.30 -21.61 2.00
CA SER A 33 -13.14 -21.26 0.58
C SER A 33 -12.88 -19.76 0.33
N LYS A 34 -12.93 -18.90 1.34
CA LYS A 34 -12.99 -17.45 1.15
C LYS A 34 -12.21 -16.69 2.20
N SER A 35 -11.28 -15.86 1.74
CA SER A 35 -10.53 -14.91 2.57
C SER A 35 -10.69 -13.49 2.06
N LYS A 36 -10.58 -12.51 2.95
CA LYS A 36 -10.71 -11.09 2.63
C LYS A 36 -9.58 -10.29 3.25
N GLN A 37 -9.05 -9.34 2.48
CA GLN A 37 -8.01 -8.40 2.89
C GLN A 37 -8.39 -6.99 2.45
N PHE A 38 -8.31 -6.05 3.38
CA PHE A 38 -8.46 -4.63 3.07
C PHE A 38 -7.10 -3.96 3.01
N TYR A 39 -6.91 -3.12 2.00
CA TYR A 39 -5.78 -2.20 1.90
C TYR A 39 -6.28 -0.78 1.79
N TYR A 40 -5.73 0.13 2.59
CA TYR A 40 -6.08 1.54 2.55
C TYR A 40 -4.91 2.36 2.04
N CYS A 41 -5.18 3.57 1.56
CA CYS A 41 -4.12 4.53 1.26
C CYS A 41 -3.13 4.65 2.42
N HIS A 42 -1.83 4.66 2.13
CA HIS A 42 -0.78 4.81 3.12
C HIS A 42 -0.86 6.13 3.90
N ARG A 43 -1.58 7.14 3.38
CA ARG A 43 -1.84 8.42 4.05
C ARG A 43 -2.94 8.29 5.10
N SER A 44 -3.81 7.28 5.00
CA SER A 44 -4.92 7.06 5.95
C SER A 44 -4.43 6.82 7.37
N TYR A 45 -5.33 7.15 8.30
CA TYR A 45 -5.21 7.07 9.74
C TYR A 45 -4.19 8.04 10.31
N SER A 46 -4.03 7.99 11.63
CA SER A 46 -3.01 8.73 12.37
C SER A 46 -1.75 7.88 12.54
N TYR A 47 -0.61 8.53 12.71
CA TYR A 47 0.59 7.84 13.17
C TYR A 47 0.35 7.20 14.54
N ARG A 48 0.65 5.91 14.66
CA ARG A 48 0.67 5.21 15.95
C ARG A 48 2.12 5.13 16.42
N LYS A 49 2.41 5.80 17.54
CA LYS A 49 3.71 5.76 18.20
C LYS A 49 4.09 4.32 18.54
N LYS A 50 5.37 3.96 18.36
CA LYS A 50 5.91 2.64 18.73
C LYS A 50 7.26 2.80 19.42
N GLY A 51 7.46 2.11 20.55
CA GLY A 51 8.71 2.16 21.33
C GLY A 51 8.92 3.50 22.06
N SER A 52 10.17 3.91 22.24
CA SER A 52 10.57 5.15 22.91
C SER A 52 10.32 6.43 22.11
N ASP A 53 9.69 6.33 20.93
CA ASP A 53 9.28 7.48 20.08
C ASP A 53 10.40 8.50 19.84
N ILE A 54 11.66 8.03 19.74
CA ILE A 54 12.88 8.84 19.53
C ILE A 54 12.82 9.63 18.20
N ARG A 55 11.82 9.32 17.36
CA ARG A 55 11.43 10.11 16.21
C ARG A 55 10.31 11.05 16.65
N GLU A 56 10.60 11.97 17.57
CA GLU A 56 9.77 13.16 17.71
C GLU A 56 9.53 13.68 16.29
N ILE A 57 8.25 13.73 15.94
CA ILE A 57 7.70 13.97 14.60
C ILE A 57 8.69 14.85 13.84
N LYS A 58 9.41 14.28 12.86
CA LYS A 58 10.34 15.06 12.04
C LYS A 58 9.59 16.34 11.67
N SER A 59 10.15 17.49 12.01
CA SER A 59 9.57 18.83 11.84
C SER A 59 9.03 19.12 10.42
N ILE A 60 9.36 18.24 9.47
CA ILE A 60 9.06 18.29 8.04
C ILE A 60 7.79 17.50 7.64
N GLY A 61 7.15 16.76 8.56
CA GLY A 61 5.76 16.37 8.38
C GLY A 61 5.47 14.88 8.47
N MET A 62 4.33 14.59 9.06
CA MET A 62 3.77 13.27 9.19
C MET A 62 3.11 12.88 7.86
N SER A 63 3.47 11.73 7.27
CA SER A 63 2.85 11.23 6.03
C SER A 63 1.41 10.74 6.20
N LYS A 64 0.77 11.05 7.33
CA LYS A 64 -0.55 10.58 7.72
C LYS A 64 -1.47 11.78 7.82
N ILE A 65 -2.69 11.67 7.29
CA ILE A 65 -3.65 12.78 7.23
C ILE A 65 -4.47 12.92 8.53
N GLY A 66 -4.29 12.01 9.49
CA GLY A 66 -5.04 12.02 10.75
C GLY A 66 -6.51 11.57 10.62
N GLY A 67 -6.92 11.12 9.43
CA GLY A 67 -8.26 10.67 9.09
C GLY A 67 -8.23 9.55 8.06
N VAL A 68 -9.41 9.07 7.62
CA VAL A 68 -9.50 7.98 6.65
C VAL A 68 -9.58 8.54 5.24
N CYS A 69 -8.64 8.17 4.36
CA CYS A 69 -8.81 8.40 2.93
C CYS A 69 -9.79 7.36 2.36
N SER A 70 -10.71 7.81 1.49
CA SER A 70 -11.68 6.97 0.78
C SER A 70 -11.05 5.96 -0.20
N SER A 71 -9.80 6.17 -0.58
CA SER A 71 -9.11 5.28 -1.52
C SER A 71 -8.68 3.99 -0.82
N MET A 72 -9.22 2.87 -1.30
CA MET A 72 -8.99 1.55 -0.73
C MET A 72 -9.14 0.43 -1.76
N LEU A 73 -8.58 -0.73 -1.41
CA LEU A 73 -8.74 -2.00 -2.09
C LEU A 73 -9.39 -2.99 -1.13
N GLU A 74 -10.47 -3.61 -1.58
CA GLU A 74 -11.01 -4.81 -0.95
C GLU A 74 -10.66 -6.00 -1.84
N VAL A 75 -9.82 -6.88 -1.31
CA VAL A 75 -9.32 -8.06 -2.03
C VAL A 75 -9.97 -9.28 -1.40
N THR A 76 -10.68 -10.04 -2.22
CA THR A 76 -11.29 -11.31 -1.82
C THR A 76 -10.58 -12.44 -2.58
N ILE A 77 -10.05 -13.40 -1.84
CA ILE A 77 -9.46 -14.62 -2.39
C ILE A 77 -10.49 -15.73 -2.25
N LEU A 78 -10.84 -16.34 -3.37
CA LEU A 78 -11.78 -17.45 -3.50
C LEU A 78 -10.99 -18.70 -3.89
N LYS A 79 -11.10 -19.74 -3.08
CA LYS A 79 -10.51 -21.05 -3.34
C LYS A 79 -11.57 -21.92 -4.03
N TYR A 80 -11.26 -22.35 -5.23
CA TYR A 80 -12.07 -23.27 -6.02
C TYR A 80 -11.23 -24.51 -6.27
N ASP A 81 -11.49 -25.59 -5.54
CA ASP A 81 -10.83 -26.91 -5.60
C ASP A 81 -9.29 -26.86 -5.70
N ARG A 82 -8.74 -26.55 -6.87
CA ARG A 82 -7.30 -26.50 -7.20
C ARG A 82 -6.79 -25.12 -7.61
N THR A 83 -7.63 -24.10 -7.61
CA THR A 83 -7.29 -22.76 -8.10
C THR A 83 -7.74 -21.68 -7.14
N GLU A 84 -6.92 -20.65 -7.01
CA GLU A 84 -7.24 -19.46 -6.22
C GLU A 84 -7.53 -18.30 -7.16
N LYS A 85 -8.72 -17.74 -7.05
CA LYS A 85 -9.15 -16.55 -7.80
C LYS A 85 -9.20 -15.36 -6.87
N VAL A 86 -8.68 -14.25 -7.35
CA VAL A 86 -8.72 -12.94 -6.69
C VAL A 86 -9.81 -12.10 -7.33
N GLN A 87 -10.67 -11.53 -6.49
CA GLN A 87 -11.63 -10.48 -6.81
C GLN A 87 -11.20 -9.20 -6.09
N VAL A 88 -11.17 -8.09 -6.81
CA VAL A 88 -10.76 -6.79 -6.27
C VAL A 88 -11.87 -5.78 -6.48
N ASN A 89 -12.35 -5.17 -5.40
CA ASN A 89 -13.09 -3.92 -5.48
C ASN A 89 -12.10 -2.79 -5.23
N TYR A 90 -12.02 -1.86 -6.18
CA TYR A 90 -11.05 -0.76 -6.15
C TYR A 90 -11.76 0.59 -6.13
N TRP A 91 -11.60 1.30 -5.02
CA TRP A 91 -11.99 2.70 -4.89
C TRP A 91 -10.74 3.57 -5.08
N LYS A 92 -10.61 4.15 -6.28
CA LYS A 92 -9.42 4.93 -6.67
C LYS A 92 -9.41 6.36 -6.12
N THR A 93 -10.56 6.91 -5.80
CA THR A 93 -10.71 8.32 -5.44
C THR A 93 -10.14 8.62 -4.06
N HIS A 94 -9.18 9.56 -4.00
CA HIS A 94 -8.60 10.07 -2.76
C HIS A 94 -9.35 11.31 -2.27
N CYS A 95 -9.88 11.23 -1.06
CA CYS A 95 -10.43 12.38 -0.34
C CYS A 95 -9.53 12.71 0.87
N GLY A 96 -9.42 14.01 1.19
CA GLY A 96 -8.67 14.51 2.35
C GLY A 96 -7.16 14.70 2.13
N HIS A 97 -6.62 14.34 0.96
CA HIS A 97 -5.26 14.70 0.56
C HIS A 97 -5.09 14.70 -0.96
N GLN A 98 -4.10 15.45 -1.44
CA GLN A 98 -3.67 15.37 -2.84
C GLN A 98 -2.84 14.11 -3.08
N GLN A 99 -2.93 13.61 -4.30
CA GLN A 99 -2.07 12.54 -4.78
C GLN A 99 -0.65 13.08 -4.92
N GLU A 100 0.28 12.55 -4.14
CA GLU A 100 1.67 12.98 -4.20
C GLU A 100 2.36 12.42 -5.44
N ILE A 101 3.23 13.24 -6.04
CA ILE A 101 4.22 12.76 -7.00
C ILE A 101 5.26 12.00 -6.17
N GLY A 102 5.16 10.68 -6.15
CA GLY A 102 6.11 9.84 -5.45
C GLY A 102 7.45 9.88 -6.17
N LEU A 103 8.55 10.08 -5.44
CA LEU A 103 9.88 9.82 -5.98
C LEU A 103 10.01 8.34 -6.32
N ASP A 104 10.55 8.00 -7.48
CA ASP A 104 10.88 6.62 -7.84
C ASP A 104 11.99 6.07 -6.93
N GLN A 105 12.28 4.77 -7.03
CA GLN A 105 13.25 4.13 -6.14
C GLN A 105 14.68 4.66 -6.34
N GLU A 106 15.06 4.99 -7.58
CA GLU A 106 16.38 5.50 -7.93
C GLU A 106 16.56 6.92 -7.36
N SER A 107 15.56 7.77 -7.51
CA SER A 107 15.54 9.12 -6.92
C SER A 107 15.64 9.08 -5.39
N LYS A 108 14.97 8.12 -4.74
CA LYS A 108 15.11 7.93 -3.29
C LYS A 108 16.51 7.49 -2.87
N ILE A 109 17.14 6.59 -3.63
CA ILE A 109 18.51 6.11 -3.37
C ILE A 109 19.50 7.27 -3.52
N LYS A 110 19.36 8.08 -4.57
CA LYS A 110 20.17 9.29 -4.80
C LYS A 110 20.06 10.28 -3.65
N ILE A 111 18.84 10.60 -3.21
CA ILE A 111 18.60 11.52 -2.07
C ILE A 111 19.13 10.95 -0.75
N ALA A 112 19.02 9.63 -0.56
CA ALA A 112 19.56 8.97 0.63
C ALA A 112 21.10 8.91 0.66
N GLY A 113 21.78 9.36 -0.40
CA GLY A 113 23.24 9.36 -0.49
C GLY A 113 23.86 7.97 -0.62
N ILE A 114 23.07 6.95 -0.99
CA ILE A 114 23.59 5.60 -1.23
C ILE A 114 24.19 5.61 -2.64
N ILE A 115 25.50 5.83 -2.73
CA ILE A 115 26.27 5.63 -3.96
C ILE A 115 26.27 4.13 -4.24
N ILE A 116 25.49 3.69 -5.22
CA ILE A 116 25.62 2.33 -5.75
C ILE A 116 26.69 2.45 -6.83
N ASP A 117 27.94 2.16 -6.46
CA ASP A 117 29.02 1.95 -7.43
C ASP A 117 28.69 0.69 -8.25
N LEU A 118 27.91 0.86 -9.31
CA LEU A 118 27.84 -0.12 -10.39
C LEU A 118 29.15 -0.01 -11.18
N LYS A 119 30.19 -0.72 -10.72
CA LYS A 119 31.32 -1.07 -11.60
C LYS A 119 30.85 -2.15 -12.56
N ILE A 120 30.82 -1.74 -13.83
CA ILE A 120 30.72 -2.58 -15.04
C ILE A 120 31.83 -3.64 -15.02
#